data_AF-C6LHX1-F1
#
_entry.id   AF-C6LHX1-F1
#
_cell.length_a   1.000
_cell.length_b   1.000
_cell.length_c   1.000
_cell.angle_alpha   90.00
_cell.angle_beta   90.00
_cell.angle_gamma   90.00
#
_symmetry.space_group_name_H-M   'P 1'
#
loop_
_entity.id
_entity.type
_entity.pdbx_description
1 polymer ?
#
loop_
_entity_poly.entity_id
_entity_poly.type
_entity_poly.pdbx_seq_one_letter_code
_entity_poly.pdbx_strand_id
1 'polypeptide(L)'
;MFKHKKIELTGKTNNIWNSYDFAMSGLGEKSKIWAKIKHVKRCLKWSKQRIARGYSDSDVRNMYGYLQILLPDMLQNLKDYRHGSPGFLGENYTNKDGILVNDTCHAEWDRILDRMIFLWKETDENTCSKKNLYDEEHSSASHEFSERYGFLGEKLQTKEEMEENKKRGGGCTVHFMDELPEYKEIAEKYREEERRLEQYRIACKDEAMDMLKQYFFALWD
;
A
#
# COMPACT_ATOMS: atom_id res chain seq x y z
N MET A 1 -1.81 -13.72 -21.59
CA MET A 1 -0.73 -12.71 -21.68
C MET A 1 -0.98 -11.60 -20.65
N PHE A 2 -0.68 -11.87 -19.38
CA PHE A 2 -0.64 -10.83 -18.34
C PHE A 2 0.83 -10.45 -18.15
N LYS A 3 1.32 -9.53 -18.98
CA LYS A 3 2.59 -8.86 -18.69
C LYS A 3 2.33 -8.03 -17.43
N HIS A 4 2.88 -8.46 -16.29
CA HIS A 4 3.12 -7.57 -15.16
C HIS A 4 4.13 -6.53 -15.65
N LYS A 5 3.60 -5.50 -16.30
CA LYS A 5 4.37 -4.35 -16.68
C LYS A 5 4.67 -3.68 -15.34
N LYS A 6 5.92 -3.81 -14.88
CA LYS A 6 6.55 -2.93 -13.88
C LYS A 6 6.45 -1.52 -14.49
N ILE A 7 5.28 -0.90 -14.34
CA ILE A 7 5.01 0.47 -14.80
C ILE A 7 5.43 1.33 -13.63
N GLU A 8 6.36 2.23 -13.88
CA GLU A 8 6.76 3.29 -12.96
C GLU A 8 5.53 3.84 -12.24
N LEU A 9 5.46 3.58 -10.94
CA LEU A 9 4.45 4.08 -10.00
C LEU A 9 4.60 5.59 -9.92
N THR A 10 4.13 6.28 -10.96
CA THR A 10 3.86 7.71 -10.94
C THR A 10 2.75 7.93 -9.93
N GLY A 11 3.16 8.20 -8.68
CA GLY A 11 2.35 8.66 -7.55
C GLY A 11 1.03 7.92 -7.37
N LYS A 12 1.00 6.91 -6.50
CA LYS A 12 -0.25 6.43 -5.91
C LYS A 12 -0.87 7.63 -5.16
N THR A 13 -1.76 8.36 -5.81
CA THR A 13 -2.46 9.49 -5.22
C THR A 13 -3.75 9.00 -4.62
N ASN A 14 -4.24 9.71 -3.59
CA ASN A 14 -5.60 9.50 -3.08
C ASN A 14 -6.68 9.93 -4.09
N ASN A 15 -6.34 10.15 -5.36
CA ASN A 15 -7.26 10.57 -6.39
C ASN A 15 -8.21 9.41 -6.77
N ILE A 16 -9.48 9.56 -6.39
CA ILE A 16 -10.57 8.63 -6.71
C ILE A 16 -10.88 8.52 -8.20
N TRP A 17 -10.33 9.41 -9.04
CA TRP A 17 -10.41 9.33 -10.49
C TRP A 17 -9.25 8.56 -11.12
N ASN A 18 -8.33 8.03 -10.30
CA ASN A 18 -7.27 7.17 -10.78
C ASN A 18 -7.85 5.87 -11.36
N SER A 19 -7.58 5.64 -12.64
CA SER A 19 -8.07 4.49 -13.39
C SER A 19 -7.27 3.20 -13.16
N TYR A 20 -6.14 3.25 -12.44
CA TYR A 20 -5.31 2.07 -12.15
C TYR A 20 -5.99 1.08 -11.20
N ASP A 21 -6.68 1.56 -10.15
CA ASP A 21 -7.43 0.72 -9.19
C ASP A 21 -8.63 -0.01 -9.82
N PHE A 22 -8.96 0.32 -11.06
CA PHE A 22 -10.05 -0.29 -11.82
C PHE A 22 -9.61 -1.52 -12.62
N ALA A 23 -8.30 -1.77 -12.80
CA ALA A 23 -7.78 -2.81 -13.68
C ALA A 23 -8.04 -4.27 -13.23
N MET A 24 -8.71 -4.49 -12.09
CA MET A 24 -8.97 -5.82 -11.52
C MET A 24 -10.35 -6.43 -11.86
N SER A 25 -11.15 -5.84 -12.77
CA SER A 25 -12.35 -6.52 -13.25
C SER A 25 -12.04 -7.32 -14.52
N GLY A 26 -11.73 -8.61 -14.35
CA GLY A 26 -11.44 -9.60 -15.40
C GLY A 26 -12.62 -9.90 -16.33
N LEU A 27 -13.17 -8.89 -16.98
CA LEU A 27 -14.31 -9.01 -17.88
C LEU A 27 -13.92 -8.47 -19.27
N GLY A 28 -14.22 -9.25 -20.30
CA GLY A 28 -13.83 -9.00 -21.71
C GLY A 28 -14.23 -7.63 -22.28
N GLU A 29 -13.83 -7.35 -23.52
CA GLU A 29 -13.89 -6.00 -24.13
C GLU A 29 -15.23 -5.25 -24.02
N LYS A 30 -16.38 -5.92 -24.18
CA LYS A 30 -17.70 -5.28 -24.02
C LYS A 30 -18.02 -4.91 -22.56
N SER A 31 -17.45 -5.64 -21.61
CA SER A 31 -17.55 -5.33 -20.18
C SER A 31 -16.63 -4.18 -19.77
N LYS A 32 -15.55 -3.91 -20.52
CA LYS A 32 -14.64 -2.81 -20.20
C LYS A 32 -15.35 -1.46 -20.26
N ILE A 33 -16.23 -1.23 -21.23
CA ILE A 33 -16.99 0.04 -21.36
C ILE A 33 -17.99 0.20 -20.20
N TRP A 34 -18.80 -0.83 -19.93
CA TRP A 34 -19.75 -0.81 -18.82
C TRP A 34 -19.08 -0.65 -17.47
N ALA A 35 -17.95 -1.32 -17.27
CA ALA A 35 -17.18 -1.21 -16.06
C ALA A 35 -16.60 0.22 -15.94
N LYS A 36 -16.11 0.85 -17.03
CA LYS A 36 -15.69 2.26 -17.02
C LYS A 36 -16.84 3.20 -16.63
N ILE A 37 -18.04 3.01 -17.19
CA ILE A 37 -19.22 3.82 -16.84
C ILE A 37 -19.58 3.64 -15.36
N LYS A 38 -19.59 2.39 -14.86
CA LYS A 38 -19.83 2.12 -13.44
C LYS A 38 -18.77 2.76 -12.55
N HIS A 39 -17.51 2.75 -12.97
CA HIS A 39 -16.41 3.40 -12.27
C HIS A 39 -16.63 4.92 -12.19
N VAL A 40 -16.87 5.59 -13.32
CA VAL A 40 -17.17 7.05 -13.34
C VAL A 40 -18.32 7.41 -12.40
N LYS A 41 -19.42 6.63 -12.41
CA LYS A 41 -20.54 6.84 -11.48
C LYS A 41 -20.12 6.70 -10.02
N ARG A 42 -19.24 5.75 -9.70
CA ARG A 42 -18.66 5.59 -8.35
C ARG A 42 -17.74 6.76 -7.99
N CYS A 43 -16.86 7.20 -8.89
CA CYS A 43 -15.96 8.34 -8.67
C CYS A 43 -16.74 9.62 -8.40
N LEU A 44 -17.83 9.88 -9.14
CA LEU A 44 -18.73 11.01 -8.87
C LEU A 44 -19.35 10.92 -7.47
N LYS A 45 -19.86 9.73 -7.10
CA LYS A 45 -20.42 9.49 -5.76
C LYS A 45 -19.36 9.75 -4.68
N TRP A 46 -18.18 9.16 -4.81
CA TRP A 46 -17.09 9.30 -3.83
C TRP A 46 -16.57 10.73 -3.73
N SER A 47 -16.51 11.44 -4.86
CA SER A 47 -16.17 12.88 -4.90
C SER A 47 -17.17 13.69 -4.07
N LYS A 48 -18.47 13.47 -4.31
CA LYS A 48 -19.54 14.12 -3.55
C LYS A 48 -19.44 13.80 -2.04
N GLN A 49 -19.09 12.57 -1.69
CA GLN A 49 -18.92 12.17 -0.28
C GLN A 49 -17.74 12.87 0.39
N ARG A 50 -16.57 12.94 -0.27
CA ARG A 50 -15.41 13.67 0.27
C ARG A 50 -15.72 15.15 0.48
N ILE A 51 -16.43 15.78 -0.47
CA ILE A 51 -16.88 17.18 -0.33
C ILE A 51 -17.86 17.34 0.83
N ALA A 52 -18.83 16.44 0.97
CA ALA A 52 -19.92 16.59 1.93
C ALA A 52 -19.55 16.26 3.39
N ARG A 53 -18.63 15.31 3.64
CA ARG A 53 -18.28 14.86 5.00
C ARG A 53 -16.78 14.65 5.25
N GLY A 54 -15.91 14.98 4.31
CA GLY A 54 -14.45 14.82 4.42
C GLY A 54 -13.88 13.47 3.97
N TYR A 55 -14.72 12.43 3.79
CA TYR A 55 -14.27 11.09 3.36
C TYR A 55 -15.34 10.31 2.59
N SER A 56 -14.93 9.36 1.75
CA SER A 56 -15.80 8.50 0.93
C SER A 56 -15.97 7.09 1.49
N ASP A 57 -16.99 6.36 1.00
CA ASP A 57 -17.14 4.93 1.33
C ASP A 57 -15.95 4.08 0.84
N SER A 58 -15.22 4.54 -0.18
CA SER A 58 -14.01 3.87 -0.67
C SER A 58 -12.87 3.99 0.34
N ASP A 59 -12.70 5.18 0.91
CA ASP A 59 -11.66 5.47 1.91
C ASP A 59 -11.88 4.60 3.16
N VAL A 60 -13.15 4.42 3.58
CA VAL A 60 -13.50 3.55 4.72
C VAL A 60 -13.20 2.08 4.44
N ARG A 61 -13.42 1.60 3.21
CA ARG A 61 -13.24 0.20 2.84
C ARG A 61 -11.77 -0.24 2.92
N ASN A 62 -10.84 0.66 2.62
CA ASN A 62 -9.40 0.43 2.72
C ASN A 62 -8.75 1.58 3.48
N MET A 63 -9.14 1.73 4.75
CA MET A 63 -8.73 2.87 5.57
C MET A 63 -7.22 2.94 5.75
N TYR A 64 -6.56 1.80 6.01
CA TYR A 64 -5.10 1.80 6.19
C TYR A 64 -4.40 2.22 4.89
N GLY A 65 -4.81 1.69 3.72
CA GLY A 65 -4.22 2.07 2.44
C GLY A 65 -4.47 3.55 2.08
N TYR A 66 -5.62 4.09 2.46
CA TYR A 66 -5.92 5.52 2.32
C TYR A 66 -4.98 6.39 3.19
N LEU A 67 -4.77 6.00 4.45
CA LEU A 67 -3.88 6.70 5.39
C LEU A 67 -2.41 6.62 4.96
N GLN A 68 -1.98 5.47 4.43
CA GLN A 68 -0.62 5.28 3.90
C GLN A 68 -0.26 6.23 2.75
N ILE A 69 -1.26 6.73 2.03
CA ILE A 69 -1.07 7.76 1.00
C ILE A 69 -1.27 9.16 1.59
N LEU A 70 -2.31 9.35 2.41
CA LEU A 70 -2.72 10.67 2.90
C LEU A 70 -1.66 11.29 3.82
N LEU A 71 -1.20 10.54 4.81
CA LEU A 71 -0.32 11.07 5.85
C LEU A 71 1.04 11.53 5.32
N PRO A 72 1.80 10.74 4.53
CA PRO A 72 3.06 11.24 3.99
C PRO A 72 2.86 12.43 3.03
N ASP A 73 1.75 12.52 2.31
CA ASP A 73 1.43 13.66 1.44
C ASP A 73 1.16 14.93 2.25
N MET A 74 0.35 14.84 3.32
CA MET A 74 0.10 15.95 4.24
C MET A 74 1.37 16.40 4.97
N LEU A 75 2.20 15.46 5.44
CA LEU A 75 3.46 15.76 6.10
C LEU A 75 4.46 16.42 5.15
N GLN A 76 4.51 15.98 3.88
CA GLN A 76 5.32 16.62 2.85
C GLN A 76 4.84 18.04 2.57
N ASN A 77 3.51 18.24 2.49
CA ASN A 77 2.93 19.57 2.34
C ASN A 77 3.32 20.50 3.50
N LEU A 78 3.19 20.04 4.75
CA LEU A 78 3.63 20.81 5.93
C LEU A 78 5.11 21.21 5.83
N LYS A 79 5.96 20.30 5.36
CA LYS A 79 7.39 20.55 5.15
C LYS A 79 7.65 21.59 4.06
N ASP A 80 6.98 21.46 2.92
CA ASP A 80 7.24 22.27 1.72
C ASP A 80 6.77 23.72 1.87
N TYR A 81 5.61 23.92 2.50
CA TYR A 81 5.01 25.25 2.62
C TYR A 81 5.39 26.00 3.91
N ARG A 82 6.00 25.30 4.88
CA ARG A 82 6.70 25.87 6.05
C ARG A 82 5.92 27.00 6.73
N HIS A 83 4.70 26.70 7.17
CA HIS A 83 3.86 27.70 7.82
C HIS A 83 4.09 27.86 9.33
N GLY A 84 4.79 26.90 9.95
CA GLY A 84 5.22 26.97 11.34
C GLY A 84 6.27 25.90 11.64
N SER A 85 7.11 26.13 12.65
CA SER A 85 7.95 25.09 13.24
C SER A 85 7.86 25.19 14.75
N PRO A 86 7.78 24.07 15.48
CA PRO A 86 7.62 24.13 16.92
C PRO A 86 8.84 24.78 17.58
N GLY A 87 8.67 25.99 18.13
CA GLY A 87 9.76 26.78 18.70
C GLY A 87 10.41 26.18 19.96
N PHE A 88 9.86 25.07 20.49
CA PHE A 88 10.52 24.28 21.53
C PHE A 88 11.64 23.38 20.98
N LEU A 89 11.71 23.19 19.67
CA LEU A 89 12.81 22.50 18.99
C LEU A 89 13.96 23.49 18.75
N GLY A 90 15.17 22.98 18.57
CA GLY A 90 16.35 23.82 18.29
C GLY A 90 16.88 24.56 19.52
N GLU A 91 17.77 25.52 19.28
CA GLU A 91 18.50 26.29 20.27
C GLU A 91 18.17 27.79 20.14
N ASN A 92 17.90 28.41 21.28
CA ASN A 92 17.76 29.87 21.35
C ASN A 92 19.14 30.53 21.39
N TYR A 93 19.33 31.58 20.59
CA TYR A 93 20.53 32.43 20.66
C TYR A 93 20.17 33.90 20.44
N THR A 94 21.07 34.77 20.88
CA THR A 94 20.92 36.22 20.66
C THR A 94 21.58 36.58 19.33
N ASN A 95 20.79 37.13 18.41
CA ASN A 95 21.31 37.58 17.12
C ASN A 95 22.13 38.88 17.25
N LYS A 96 22.67 39.37 16.14
CA LYS A 96 23.51 40.59 16.11
C LYS A 96 22.80 41.85 16.61
N ASP A 97 21.47 41.86 16.58
CA ASP A 97 20.62 42.98 17.00
C ASP A 97 20.17 42.87 18.46
N GLY A 98 20.66 41.86 19.21
CA GLY A 98 20.26 41.64 20.60
C GLY A 98 18.92 40.91 20.76
N ILE A 99 18.33 40.39 19.67
CA ILE A 99 17.03 39.72 19.68
C ILE A 99 17.23 38.22 19.92
N LEU A 100 16.46 37.65 20.84
CA LEU A 100 16.41 36.20 21.05
C LEU A 100 15.66 35.53 19.90
N VAL A 101 16.34 34.65 19.18
CA VAL A 101 15.81 33.94 18.01
C VAL A 101 16.08 32.44 18.12
N ASN A 102 15.31 31.65 17.37
CA ASN A 102 15.47 30.20 17.25
C ASN A 102 15.11 29.76 15.83
N ASP A 103 15.95 30.08 14.86
CA ASP A 103 15.78 29.63 13.47
C ASP A 103 16.23 28.18 13.26
N THR A 104 16.99 27.61 14.21
CA THR A 104 17.42 26.20 14.17
C THR A 104 16.27 25.21 14.33
N CYS A 105 15.14 25.63 14.92
CA CYS A 105 13.94 24.81 15.07
C CYS A 105 13.43 24.24 13.75
N HIS A 106 13.61 24.97 12.64
CA HIS A 106 13.17 24.57 11.31
C HIS A 106 13.91 23.32 10.82
N ALA A 107 15.22 23.26 10.99
CA ALA A 107 16.02 22.14 10.53
C ALA A 107 15.74 20.86 11.34
N GLU A 108 15.52 21.00 12.65
CA GLU A 108 15.11 19.86 13.49
C GLU A 108 13.71 19.37 13.14
N TRP A 109 12.78 20.29 12.85
CA TRP A 109 11.43 19.92 12.41
C TRP A 109 11.43 19.21 11.05
N ASP A 110 12.22 19.70 10.08
CA ASP A 110 12.37 19.06 8.77
C ASP A 110 12.86 17.61 8.91
N ARG A 111 13.81 17.34 9.81
CA ARG A 111 14.31 15.97 10.07
C ARG A 111 13.23 15.06 10.67
N ILE A 112 12.42 15.59 11.58
CA ILE A 112 11.31 14.86 12.19
C ILE A 112 10.27 14.50 11.12
N LEU A 113 9.86 15.49 10.31
CA LEU A 113 8.91 15.28 9.22
C LEU A 113 9.46 14.27 8.19
N ASP A 114 10.73 14.36 7.82
CA ASP A 114 11.38 13.41 6.91
C ASP A 114 11.33 11.97 7.46
N ARG A 115 11.59 11.80 8.76
CA ARG A 115 11.50 10.48 9.39
C ARG A 115 10.06 9.96 9.39
N MET A 116 9.08 10.80 9.73
CA MET A 116 7.66 10.41 9.70
C MET A 116 7.22 10.02 8.27
N ILE A 117 7.56 10.83 7.26
CA ILE A 117 7.26 10.57 5.85
C ILE A 117 7.90 9.25 5.40
N PHE A 118 9.17 9.04 5.75
CA PHE A 118 9.88 7.81 5.44
C PHE A 118 9.17 6.59 6.04
N LEU A 119 8.87 6.61 7.34
CA LEU A 119 8.23 5.48 8.02
C LEU A 119 6.87 5.15 7.43
N TRP A 120 6.03 6.15 7.16
CA TRP A 120 4.73 5.95 6.52
C TRP A 120 4.86 5.30 5.14
N LYS A 121 5.82 5.75 4.32
CA LYS A 121 6.12 5.13 3.02
C LYS A 121 6.62 3.69 3.16
N GLU A 122 7.38 3.37 4.20
CA GLU A 122 7.85 2.01 4.43
C GLU A 122 6.73 1.05 4.84
N THR A 123 5.59 1.54 5.36
CA THR A 123 4.46 0.67 5.72
C THR A 123 3.70 0.11 4.51
N ASP A 124 3.71 0.80 3.35
CA ASP A 124 3.03 0.34 2.12
C ASP A 124 3.99 -0.56 1.32
N GLU A 125 3.56 -1.79 1.02
CA GLU A 125 4.31 -2.79 0.23
C GLU A 125 4.86 -2.23 -1.07
N ASN A 126 4.14 -1.31 -1.71
CA ASN A 126 4.52 -0.74 -2.99
C ASN A 126 5.70 0.22 -2.85
N THR A 127 5.66 1.10 -1.84
CA THR A 127 6.68 2.13 -1.60
C THR A 127 7.80 1.68 -0.68
N CYS A 128 7.61 0.57 0.05
CA CYS A 128 8.61 -0.02 0.92
C CYS A 128 9.90 -0.31 0.14
N SER A 129 11.01 0.20 0.68
CA SER A 129 12.35 0.03 0.13
C SER A 129 12.85 -1.42 0.18
N LYS A 130 12.35 -2.22 1.13
CA LYS A 130 12.67 -3.64 1.26
C LYS A 130 11.71 -4.50 0.44
N LYS A 131 12.26 -5.35 -0.41
CA LYS A 131 11.53 -6.28 -1.27
C LYS A 131 11.94 -7.72 -0.99
N ASN A 132 11.07 -8.65 -1.31
CA ASN A 132 11.33 -10.06 -1.15
C ASN A 132 12.40 -10.51 -2.15
N LEU A 133 13.48 -11.10 -1.64
CA LEU A 133 14.60 -11.58 -2.45
C LEU A 133 14.18 -12.69 -3.43
N TYR A 134 13.12 -13.42 -3.09
CA TYR A 134 12.59 -14.53 -3.87
C TYR A 134 11.40 -14.13 -4.74
N ASP A 135 11.04 -12.85 -4.84
CA ASP A 135 9.83 -12.40 -5.55
C ASP A 135 9.83 -12.81 -7.02
N GLU A 136 10.95 -12.61 -7.73
CA GLU A 136 11.06 -12.94 -9.14
C GLU A 136 11.04 -14.46 -9.37
N GLU A 137 11.79 -15.22 -8.57
CA GLU A 137 11.86 -16.68 -8.67
C GLU A 137 10.51 -17.33 -8.32
N HIS A 138 9.87 -16.89 -7.24
CA HIS A 138 8.54 -17.35 -6.86
C HIS A 138 7.49 -16.99 -7.90
N SER A 139 7.55 -15.78 -8.48
CA SER A 139 6.65 -15.37 -9.58
C SER A 139 6.82 -16.26 -10.82
N SER A 140 8.06 -16.59 -11.18
CA SER A 140 8.34 -17.54 -12.27
C SER A 140 7.79 -18.93 -11.97
N ALA A 141 8.02 -19.47 -10.78
CA ALA A 141 7.50 -20.76 -10.36
C ALA A 141 5.96 -20.78 -10.31
N SER A 142 5.32 -19.67 -9.90
CA SER A 142 3.87 -19.52 -9.91
C SER A 142 3.29 -19.47 -11.32
N HIS A 143 4.00 -18.84 -12.25
CA HIS A 143 3.63 -18.86 -13.66
C HIS A 143 3.69 -20.27 -14.24
N GLU A 144 4.79 -20.99 -14.01
CA GLU A 144 4.96 -22.37 -14.44
C GLU A 144 3.88 -23.28 -13.84
N PHE A 145 3.64 -23.17 -12.52
CA PHE A 145 2.56 -23.89 -11.84
C PHE A 145 1.21 -23.63 -12.49
N SER A 146 0.89 -22.36 -12.78
CA SER A 146 -0.37 -21.98 -13.42
C SER A 146 -0.51 -22.52 -14.85
N GLU A 147 0.58 -22.56 -15.63
CA GLU A 147 0.57 -23.14 -16.97
C GLU A 147 0.37 -24.66 -16.91
N ARG A 148 1.09 -25.32 -16.00
CA ARG A 148 1.11 -26.78 -15.88
C ARG A 148 -0.18 -27.31 -15.26
N TYR A 149 -0.62 -26.72 -14.14
CA TYR A 149 -1.71 -27.21 -13.30
C TYR A 149 -2.99 -26.36 -13.33
N GLY A 150 -2.96 -25.18 -13.96
CA GLY A 150 -4.10 -24.24 -13.98
C GLY A 150 -4.02 -23.18 -12.88
N PHE A 151 -4.82 -22.10 -13.01
CA PHE A 151 -4.75 -20.88 -12.19
C PHE A 151 -4.84 -21.13 -10.67
N LEU A 152 -5.49 -22.21 -10.23
CA LEU A 152 -5.59 -22.62 -8.83
C LEU A 152 -5.33 -24.14 -8.66
N GLY A 153 -4.48 -24.69 -9.52
CA GLY A 153 -4.18 -26.12 -9.52
C GLY A 153 -5.37 -26.98 -9.93
N GLU A 154 -6.27 -26.45 -10.77
CA GLU A 154 -7.50 -27.12 -11.22
C GLU A 154 -7.26 -28.54 -11.75
N LYS A 155 -6.11 -28.77 -12.40
CA LYS A 155 -5.70 -30.06 -12.98
C LYS A 155 -5.12 -31.05 -11.96
N LEU A 156 -4.89 -30.63 -10.71
CA LEU A 156 -4.46 -31.51 -9.62
C LEU A 156 -5.63 -32.19 -8.91
N GLN A 157 -6.87 -31.71 -9.15
CA GLN A 157 -8.04 -32.26 -8.50
C GLN A 157 -8.26 -33.75 -8.81
N THR A 158 -8.53 -34.49 -7.75
CA THR A 158 -8.91 -35.91 -7.80
C THR A 158 -10.38 -36.07 -8.19
N LYS A 159 -10.77 -37.29 -8.59
CA LYS A 159 -12.17 -37.59 -8.91
C LYS A 159 -13.06 -37.47 -7.68
N GLU A 160 -12.53 -37.87 -6.52
CA GLU A 160 -13.16 -37.80 -5.23
C GLU A 160 -13.48 -36.35 -4.85
N GLU A 161 -12.52 -35.43 -5.00
CA GLU A 161 -12.73 -33.99 -4.76
C GLU A 161 -13.76 -33.41 -5.71
N MET A 162 -13.72 -33.77 -6.99
CA MET A 162 -14.73 -33.31 -7.95
C MET A 162 -16.14 -33.77 -7.59
N GLU A 163 -16.31 -35.02 -7.12
CA GLU A 163 -17.61 -35.52 -6.67
C GLU A 163 -18.08 -34.87 -5.35
N GLU A 164 -17.18 -34.58 -4.42
CA GLU A 164 -17.51 -33.81 -3.22
C GLU A 164 -17.91 -32.37 -3.55
N ASN A 165 -17.17 -31.71 -4.43
CA ASN A 165 -17.46 -30.34 -4.87
C ASN A 165 -18.85 -30.27 -5.53
N LYS A 166 -19.21 -31.26 -6.36
CA LYS A 166 -20.57 -31.38 -6.91
C LYS A 166 -21.64 -31.48 -5.82
N LYS A 167 -21.42 -32.29 -4.78
CA LYS A 167 -22.37 -32.43 -3.66
C LYS A 167 -22.56 -31.14 -2.86
N ARG A 168 -21.53 -30.30 -2.76
CA ARG A 168 -21.54 -29.02 -2.03
C ARG A 168 -22.12 -27.84 -2.82
N GLY A 169 -22.65 -28.10 -4.02
CA GLY A 169 -23.23 -27.06 -4.88
C GLY A 169 -22.27 -26.50 -5.93
N GLY A 170 -21.17 -27.21 -6.22
CA GLY A 170 -20.13 -26.82 -7.17
C GLY A 170 -18.90 -26.21 -6.49
N GLY A 171 -17.98 -25.69 -7.33
CA GLY A 171 -16.70 -25.16 -6.88
C GLY A 171 -15.51 -26.04 -7.29
N CYS A 172 -14.31 -25.56 -6.98
CA CYS A 172 -13.04 -26.22 -7.26
C CYS A 172 -12.26 -26.28 -5.95
N THR A 173 -11.67 -27.43 -5.64
CA THR A 173 -10.66 -27.51 -4.58
C THR A 173 -9.44 -26.75 -5.08
N VAL A 174 -8.91 -25.86 -4.25
CA VAL A 174 -7.73 -25.04 -4.59
C VAL A 174 -6.50 -25.80 -4.12
N HIS A 175 -5.55 -25.97 -5.03
CA HIS A 175 -4.23 -26.54 -4.73
C HIS A 175 -3.17 -25.46 -4.88
N PHE A 176 -2.24 -25.42 -3.93
CA PHE A 176 -1.13 -24.47 -3.91
C PHE A 176 0.19 -25.12 -4.29
N MET A 177 1.14 -24.27 -4.70
CA MET A 177 2.47 -24.70 -5.16
C MET A 177 3.19 -25.57 -4.12
N ASP A 178 3.08 -25.25 -2.84
CA ASP A 178 3.81 -25.90 -1.75
C ASP A 178 3.33 -27.32 -1.41
N GLU A 179 2.19 -27.73 -1.97
CA GLU A 179 1.72 -29.11 -1.91
C GLU A 179 2.57 -30.04 -2.80
N LEU A 180 3.28 -29.48 -3.78
CA LEU A 180 4.16 -30.21 -4.68
C LEU A 180 5.64 -30.10 -4.24
N PRO A 181 6.38 -31.22 -4.16
CA PRO A 181 7.78 -31.21 -3.76
C PRO A 181 8.66 -30.26 -4.60
N GLU A 182 8.37 -30.11 -5.90
CA GLU A 182 9.16 -29.25 -6.80
C GLU A 182 9.06 -27.74 -6.49
N TYR A 183 7.95 -27.27 -5.92
CA TYR A 183 7.79 -25.83 -5.61
C TYR A 183 7.81 -25.52 -4.11
N LYS A 184 7.85 -26.55 -3.25
CA LYS A 184 7.80 -26.40 -1.81
C LYS A 184 8.92 -25.52 -1.25
N GLU A 185 10.16 -25.74 -1.69
CA GLU A 185 11.30 -24.99 -1.16
C GLU A 185 11.21 -23.49 -1.50
N ILE A 186 10.90 -23.13 -2.75
CA ILE A 186 10.77 -21.73 -3.15
C ILE A 186 9.56 -21.06 -2.48
N ALA A 187 8.45 -21.77 -2.33
CA ALA A 187 7.27 -21.27 -1.64
C ALA A 187 7.55 -21.02 -0.14
N GLU A 188 8.30 -21.91 0.52
CA GLU A 188 8.72 -21.72 1.92
C GLU A 188 9.65 -20.53 2.10
N LYS A 189 10.69 -20.41 1.27
CA LYS A 189 11.63 -19.28 1.30
C LYS A 189 10.93 -17.94 1.06
N TYR A 190 10.07 -17.87 0.04
CA TYR A 190 9.28 -16.68 -0.25
C TYR A 190 8.42 -16.28 0.94
N ARG A 191 7.70 -17.22 1.56
CA ARG A 191 6.82 -16.95 2.71
C ARG A 191 7.58 -16.55 3.97
N GLU A 192 8.74 -17.15 4.23
CA GLU A 192 9.56 -16.77 5.37
C GLU A 192 10.07 -15.34 5.22
N GLU A 193 10.53 -14.98 4.02
CA GLU A 193 10.97 -13.63 3.72
C GLU A 193 9.80 -12.62 3.77
N GLU A 194 8.60 -12.98 3.27
CA GLU A 194 7.40 -12.15 3.42
C GLU A 194 7.07 -11.88 4.90
N ARG A 195 7.14 -12.91 5.76
CA ARG A 195 6.94 -12.74 7.21
C ARG A 195 7.96 -11.78 7.80
N ARG A 196 9.23 -11.85 7.38
CA ARG A 196 10.28 -10.92 7.83
C ARG A 196 9.98 -9.48 7.38
N LEU A 197 9.54 -9.30 6.15
CA LEU A 197 9.16 -7.99 5.61
C LEU A 197 7.91 -7.42 6.27
N GLU A 198 6.92 -8.26 6.58
CA GLU A 198 5.74 -7.86 7.33
C GLU A 198 6.12 -7.34 8.73
N GLN A 199 6.99 -8.05 9.45
CA GLN A 199 7.48 -7.59 10.76
C GLN A 199 8.22 -6.24 10.66
N TYR A 200 9.01 -6.04 9.60
CA TYR A 200 9.63 -4.74 9.35
C TYR A 200 8.59 -3.64 9.14
N ARG A 201 7.57 -3.88 8.31
CA ARG A 201 6.49 -2.92 8.05
C ARG A 201 5.68 -2.61 9.30
N ILE A 202 5.43 -3.60 10.16
CA ILE A 202 4.80 -3.43 11.46
C ILE A 202 5.64 -2.52 12.35
N ALA A 203 6.95 -2.76 12.43
CA ALA A 203 7.86 -1.92 13.21
C ALA A 203 7.88 -0.47 12.69
N CYS A 204 7.91 -0.26 11.37
CA CYS A 204 7.81 1.08 10.78
C CYS A 204 6.48 1.76 11.13
N LYS A 205 5.36 1.01 11.09
CA LYS A 205 4.04 1.52 11.45
C LYS A 205 3.98 1.90 12.93
N ASP A 206 4.52 1.07 13.83
CA ASP A 206 4.55 1.37 15.27
C ASP A 206 5.37 2.63 15.54
N GLU A 207 6.58 2.74 14.97
CA GLU A 207 7.40 3.94 15.10
C GLU A 207 6.71 5.19 14.51
N ALA A 208 6.06 5.07 13.35
CA ALA A 208 5.31 6.17 12.75
C ALA A 208 4.17 6.66 13.66
N MET A 209 3.48 5.72 14.33
CA MET A 209 2.41 6.04 15.27
C MET A 209 2.95 6.66 16.57
N ASP A 210 4.09 6.20 17.06
CA ASP A 210 4.74 6.80 18.23
C ASP A 210 5.19 8.24 17.96
N MET A 211 5.76 8.50 16.78
CA MET A 211 6.10 9.85 16.35
C MET A 211 4.84 10.72 16.17
N LEU A 212 3.79 10.18 15.55
CA LEU A 212 2.52 10.88 15.39
C LEU A 212 1.94 11.24 16.77
N LYS A 213 1.99 10.34 17.73
CA LYS A 213 1.57 10.58 19.12
C LYS A 213 2.42 11.67 19.78
N GLN A 214 3.73 11.63 19.61
CA GLN A 214 4.66 12.60 20.20
C GLN A 214 4.45 14.02 19.66
N TYR A 215 4.27 14.14 18.34
CA TYR A 215 4.21 15.43 17.64
C TYR A 215 2.80 15.82 17.22
N PHE A 216 1.77 15.16 17.72
CA PHE A 216 0.38 15.37 17.28
C PHE A 216 -0.03 16.85 17.29
N PHE A 217 0.22 17.54 18.40
CA PHE A 217 -0.09 18.97 18.57
C PHE A 217 0.94 19.91 17.93
N ALA A 218 1.95 19.37 17.24
CA ALA A 218 2.91 20.10 16.43
C ALA A 218 2.61 19.98 14.91
N LEU A 219 1.65 19.15 14.52
CA LEU A 219 1.18 19.02 13.13
C LEU A 219 0.13 20.09 12.80
N TRP A 220 0.52 21.35 12.93
CA TRP A 220 -0.30 22.52 12.57
C TRP A 220 0.46 23.45 11.64
N ASP A 221 -0.33 24.28 10.99
CA ASP A 221 0.04 25.46 10.20
C ASP A 221 -0.32 26.70 11.02
#